data_AF-A0A3B8WEK7-F1
#
_entry.id   AF-A0A3B8WEK7-F1
#
_cell.length_a   1.000
_cell.length_b   1.000
_cell.length_c   1.000
_cell.angle_alpha   90.00
_cell.angle_beta   90.00
_cell.angle_gamma   90.00
#
_symmetry.space_group_name_H-M   'P 1'
#
loop_
_entity.id
_entity.type
_entity.pdbx_description
1 polymer ?
#
loop_
_entity_poly.entity_id
_entity_poly.type
_entity_poly.pdbx_seq_one_letter_code
_entity_poly.pdbx_strand_id
1 'polypeptide(L)'
;MQYLIRDMFETITLFENKTDSAFYKEKGKDEFEVKLFTSAEKLRADSTGIETNIPISDWIDIGVYGKNKAGKDSLIYLKKHKITQKQNEFTITVNSKPRKAGIDPLHKLIDRHSDDNTKGLVKK
;
A
#
# COMPACT_ATOMS: atom_id res chain seq x y z
N MET A 1 -0.79 -4.59 38.61
CA MET A 1 -1.34 -3.37 37.97
C MET A 1 -0.35 -2.58 37.11
N GLN A 2 0.87 -3.07 36.83
CA GLN A 2 1.87 -2.33 36.03
C GLN A 2 1.93 -2.70 34.53
N TYR A 3 1.11 -3.64 34.06
CA TYR A 3 1.18 -4.11 32.66
C TYR A 3 0.62 -3.13 31.63
N LEU A 4 -0.31 -2.25 32.03
CA LEU A 4 -1.01 -1.39 31.06
C LEU A 4 -0.15 -0.24 30.50
N ILE A 5 0.79 0.29 31.31
CA ILE A 5 1.65 1.41 30.90
C ILE A 5 2.82 0.90 30.03
N ARG A 6 3.20 -0.37 30.23
CA ARG A 6 4.33 -1.01 29.56
C ARG A 6 3.98 -1.38 28.12
N ASP A 7 2.78 -1.88 27.87
CA ASP A 7 2.33 -2.27 26.52
C ASP A 7 2.17 -1.09 25.55
N MET A 8 1.85 0.11 26.07
CA MET A 8 1.64 1.31 25.24
C MET A 8 2.93 2.03 24.80
N PHE A 9 4.10 1.69 25.37
CA PHE A 9 5.38 2.32 25.06
C PHE A 9 6.52 1.35 24.70
N GLU A 10 6.35 0.03 24.87
CA GLU A 10 7.46 -0.92 24.66
C GLU A 10 7.49 -1.65 23.32
N THR A 11 6.43 -1.60 22.51
CA THR A 11 6.40 -2.32 21.22
C THR A 11 6.22 -1.38 20.03
N ILE A 12 7.15 -1.46 19.08
CA ILE A 12 7.09 -0.72 17.82
C ILE A 12 6.43 -1.63 16.80
N THR A 13 5.31 -1.21 16.23
CA THR A 13 4.67 -1.93 15.13
C THR A 13 5.25 -1.41 13.83
N LEU A 14 5.98 -2.27 13.14
CA LEU A 14 6.55 -2.01 11.83
C LEU A 14 5.69 -2.69 10.77
N PHE A 15 5.49 -2.00 9.66
CA PHE A 15 4.88 -2.57 8.48
C PHE A 15 5.95 -2.76 7.41
N GLU A 16 5.76 -3.75 6.57
CA GLU A 16 6.54 -3.95 5.37
C GLU A 16 5.55 -4.05 4.22
N ASN A 17 5.24 -2.89 3.62
CA ASN A 17 4.34 -2.81 2.48
C ASN A 17 5.18 -2.66 1.22
N LYS A 18 4.85 -3.47 0.22
CA LYS A 18 5.59 -3.53 -1.03
C LYS A 18 4.62 -3.66 -2.18
N THR A 19 4.85 -2.86 -3.22
CA THR A 19 4.18 -3.07 -4.50
C THR A 19 5.03 -4.00 -5.36
N ASP A 20 4.66 -5.27 -5.46
CA ASP A 20 5.37 -6.26 -6.27
C ASP A 20 5.27 -5.94 -7.75
N SER A 21 4.06 -5.68 -8.24
CA SER A 21 3.81 -5.41 -9.65
C SER A 21 2.58 -4.55 -9.84
N ALA A 22 2.65 -3.64 -10.80
CA ALA A 22 1.55 -2.77 -11.17
C ALA A 22 1.38 -2.82 -12.68
N PHE A 23 0.23 -3.32 -13.14
CA PHE A 23 -0.14 -3.40 -14.53
C PHE A 23 -1.35 -2.53 -14.81
N TYR A 24 -1.43 -2.00 -16.03
CA TYR A 24 -2.67 -1.41 -16.51
C TYR A 24 -3.05 -1.97 -17.87
N LYS A 25 -4.35 -2.07 -18.09
CA LYS A 25 -4.97 -2.50 -19.35
C LYS A 25 -6.01 -1.47 -19.76
N GLU A 26 -5.98 -1.09 -21.03
CA GLU A 26 -6.99 -0.20 -21.61
C GLU A 26 -8.23 -1.03 -21.98
N LYS A 27 -9.38 -0.72 -21.39
CA LYS A 27 -10.67 -1.40 -21.64
C LYS A 27 -11.57 -0.61 -22.59
N GLY A 28 -11.38 0.70 -22.70
CA GLY A 28 -12.18 1.57 -23.55
C GLY A 28 -11.53 2.93 -23.77
N LYS A 29 -12.27 3.84 -24.42
CA LYS A 29 -11.77 5.16 -24.86
C LYS A 29 -11.24 6.05 -23.74
N ASP A 30 -11.73 5.84 -22.52
CA ASP A 30 -11.29 6.53 -21.30
C ASP A 30 -11.23 5.60 -20.07
N GLU A 31 -11.39 4.28 -20.25
CA GLU A 31 -11.45 3.32 -19.13
C GLU A 31 -10.20 2.44 -19.09
N PHE A 32 -9.49 2.47 -17.97
CA PHE A 32 -8.28 1.69 -17.72
C PHE A 32 -8.47 0.80 -16.50
N GLU A 33 -8.20 -0.49 -16.65
CA GLU A 33 -8.18 -1.47 -15.58
C GLU A 33 -6.75 -1.59 -15.05
N VAL A 34 -6.55 -1.20 -13.79
CA VAL A 34 -5.27 -1.31 -13.08
C VAL A 34 -5.28 -2.57 -12.23
N LYS A 35 -4.32 -3.45 -12.46
CA LYS A 35 -4.04 -4.61 -11.61
C LYS A 35 -2.81 -4.34 -10.77
N LEU A 36 -2.98 -4.34 -9.46
CA LEU A 36 -1.94 -4.09 -8.49
C LEU A 36 -1.72 -5.35 -7.65
N PHE A 37 -0.48 -5.82 -7.63
CA PHE A 37 -0.01 -6.90 -6.77
C PHE A 37 0.81 -6.26 -5.65
N THR A 38 0.38 -6.46 -4.41
CA THR A 38 1.03 -5.89 -3.24
C THR A 38 1.28 -6.96 -2.20
N SER A 39 2.45 -6.91 -1.59
CA SER A 39 2.77 -7.67 -0.39
C SER A 39 2.75 -6.75 0.83
N ALA A 40 2.16 -7.20 1.94
CA ALA A 40 2.10 -6.44 3.17
C ALA A 40 2.34 -7.37 4.36
N GLU A 41 3.30 -7.04 5.20
CA GLU A 41 3.61 -7.77 6.43
C GLU A 41 3.59 -6.84 7.62
N LYS A 42 3.27 -7.40 8.78
CA LYS A 42 3.25 -6.68 10.04
C LYS A 42 4.25 -7.35 10.98
N LEU A 43 5.18 -6.56 11.47
CA LEU A 43 6.17 -6.97 12.43
C LEU A 43 5.99 -6.18 13.72
N ARG A 44 6.25 -6.83 14.85
CA ARG A 44 6.31 -6.18 16.14
C ARG A 44 7.73 -6.30 16.66
N ALA A 45 8.40 -5.16 16.83
CA ALA A 45 9.68 -5.07 17.50
C ALA A 45 9.46 -4.78 18.99
N ASP A 46 10.19 -5.47 19.85
CA ASP A 46 10.23 -5.16 21.27
C ASP A 46 11.31 -4.10 21.60
N SER A 47 11.45 -3.77 22.89
CA SER A 47 12.43 -2.78 23.36
C SER A 47 13.89 -3.22 23.19
N THR A 48 14.15 -4.48 22.85
CA THR A 48 15.49 -5.02 22.59
C THR A 48 15.80 -5.13 21.09
N GLY A 49 14.83 -4.78 20.23
CA GLY A 49 14.95 -4.80 18.78
C GLY A 49 14.64 -6.16 18.15
N ILE A 50 14.06 -7.10 18.91
CA ILE A 50 13.68 -8.42 18.39
C ILE A 50 12.36 -8.27 17.63
N GLU A 51 12.39 -8.60 16.35
CA GLU A 51 11.24 -8.50 15.45
C GLU A 51 10.51 -9.83 15.35
N THR A 52 9.19 -9.80 15.56
CA THR A 52 8.32 -10.97 15.40
C THR A 52 7.25 -10.69 14.35
N ASN A 53 7.11 -11.58 13.37
CA ASN A 53 6.03 -11.51 12.39
C ASN A 53 4.69 -11.80 13.07
N ILE A 54 3.71 -10.93 12.86
CA ILE A 54 2.35 -11.08 13.34
C ILE A 54 1.37 -11.04 12.16
N PRO A 55 0.21 -11.71 12.25
CA PRO A 55 -0.79 -11.65 11.20
C PRO A 55 -1.26 -10.21 10.98
N ILE A 56 -1.23 -9.77 9.73
CA ILE A 56 -1.72 -8.46 9.31
C ILE A 56 -3.25 -8.49 9.25
N SER A 57 -3.92 -7.47 9.80
CA SER A 57 -5.39 -7.33 9.74
C SER A 57 -5.77 -5.85 9.86
N ASP A 58 -5.13 -5.04 9.03
CA ASP A 58 -5.19 -3.58 9.10
C ASP A 58 -5.78 -2.99 7.81
N TRP A 59 -6.33 -1.79 7.94
CA TRP A 59 -6.87 -1.04 6.81
C TRP A 59 -5.79 -0.15 6.21
N ILE A 60 -5.33 -0.52 5.02
CA ILE A 60 -4.24 0.19 4.34
C ILE A 60 -4.82 0.97 3.16
N ASP A 61 -4.35 2.20 2.98
CA ASP A 61 -4.76 3.07 1.87
C ASP A 61 -4.10 2.58 0.58
N ILE A 62 -4.87 2.26 -0.46
CA ILE A 62 -4.37 1.93 -1.80
C ILE A 62 -4.63 3.09 -2.72
N GLY A 63 -3.56 3.54 -3.38
CA GLY A 63 -3.60 4.67 -4.29
C GLY A 63 -3.25 4.31 -5.72
N VAL A 64 -3.91 4.98 -6.66
CA VAL A 64 -3.50 5.05 -8.06
C VAL A 64 -3.31 6.51 -8.42
N TYR A 65 -2.15 6.81 -8.99
CA TYR A 65 -1.81 8.09 -9.59
C TYR A 65 -2.06 8.04 -11.09
N GLY A 66 -2.71 9.06 -11.60
CA GLY A 66 -2.90 9.31 -13.03
C GLY A 66 -2.46 10.71 -13.42
N LYS A 67 -2.67 11.02 -14.69
CA LYS A 67 -2.39 12.35 -15.24
C LYS A 67 -3.66 13.20 -15.15
N ASN A 68 -3.61 14.34 -14.46
CA ASN A 68 -4.72 15.29 -14.46
C ASN A 68 -4.73 16.12 -15.77
N LYS A 69 -5.82 16.85 -16.06
CA LYS A 69 -5.96 17.74 -17.23
C LYS A 69 -4.81 18.77 -17.34
N ALA A 70 -4.20 19.14 -16.21
CA ALA A 70 -3.04 20.03 -16.14
C ALA A 70 -1.69 19.33 -16.37
N GLY A 71 -1.67 18.05 -16.74
CA GLY A 71 -0.45 17.27 -16.99
C GLY A 71 0.32 16.82 -15.74
N LYS A 72 -0.09 17.28 -14.54
CA LYS A 72 0.51 16.89 -13.25
C LYS A 72 0.04 15.51 -12.79
N ASP A 73 0.91 14.82 -12.07
CA ASP A 73 0.59 13.59 -11.34
C ASP A 73 -0.43 13.90 -10.25
N SER A 74 -1.59 13.25 -10.30
CA SER A 74 -2.67 13.40 -9.32
C SER A 74 -3.16 12.02 -8.90
N LEU A 75 -3.52 11.86 -7.63
CA LEU A 75 -4.25 10.69 -7.19
C LEU A 75 -5.61 10.66 -7.89
N ILE A 76 -5.86 9.60 -8.67
CA ILE A 76 -7.14 9.33 -9.34
C ILE A 76 -7.99 8.34 -8.53
N TYR A 77 -7.35 7.58 -7.64
CA TYR A 77 -8.01 6.63 -6.76
C TYR A 77 -7.27 6.59 -5.43
N LEU A 78 -7.99 6.73 -4.32
CA LEU A 78 -7.48 6.52 -2.97
C LEU A 78 -8.58 5.84 -2.17
N LYS A 79 -8.37 4.58 -1.76
CA LYS A 79 -9.35 3.87 -0.95
C LYS A 79 -8.67 2.97 0.06
N LYS A 80 -9.24 2.89 1.26
CA LYS A 80 -8.81 1.94 2.28
C LYS A 80 -9.27 0.53 1.91
N HIS A 81 -8.34 -0.41 1.90
CA HIS A 81 -8.59 -1.83 1.72
C HIS A 81 -8.10 -2.58 2.95
N LYS A 82 -8.90 -3.54 3.42
CA LYS A 82 -8.50 -4.37 4.56
C LYS A 82 -7.54 -5.44 4.07
N ILE A 83 -6.31 -5.39 4.56
CA ILE A 83 -5.27 -6.36 4.23
C ILE A 83 -5.20 -7.39 5.35
N THR A 84 -5.55 -8.64 5.03
CA THR A 84 -5.57 -9.75 6.01
C THR A 84 -4.55 -10.85 5.70
N GLN A 85 -3.84 -10.72 4.58
CA GLN A 85 -2.91 -11.73 4.08
C GLN A 85 -1.67 -11.03 3.51
N LYS A 86 -0.56 -11.78 3.44
CA LYS A 86 0.71 -11.25 2.93
C LYS A 86 0.58 -10.74 1.51
N GLN A 87 0.06 -11.54 0.59
CA GLN A 87 -0.06 -11.18 -0.82
C GLN A 87 -1.49 -10.79 -1.16
N ASN A 88 -1.68 -9.66 -1.82
CA ASN A 88 -2.99 -9.16 -2.19
C ASN A 88 -3.00 -8.72 -3.65
N GLU A 89 -4.10 -9.03 -4.35
CA GLU A 89 -4.37 -8.56 -5.70
C GLU A 89 -5.52 -7.56 -5.66
N PHE A 90 -5.30 -6.38 -6.22
CA PHE A 90 -6.33 -5.35 -6.38
C PHE A 90 -6.56 -5.08 -7.86
N THR A 91 -7.81 -5.13 -8.28
CA THR A 91 -8.24 -4.69 -9.61
C THR A 91 -9.07 -3.43 -9.46
N ILE A 92 -8.59 -2.33 -10.06
CA ILE A 92 -9.16 -0.99 -9.92
C ILE A 92 -9.42 -0.43 -11.31
N THR A 93 -10.67 -0.11 -11.61
CA THR A 93 -11.03 0.57 -12.86
C THR A 93 -10.97 2.08 -12.66
N VAL A 94 -10.28 2.78 -13.55
CA VAL A 94 -10.10 4.23 -13.51
C VAL A 94 -10.42 4.87 -14.87
N ASN A 95 -11.00 6.07 -14.83
CA ASN A 95 -11.42 6.79 -16.04
C ASN A 95 -10.32 7.73 -16.58
N SER A 96 -9.05 7.41 -16.32
CA SER A 96 -7.91 8.25 -16.66
C SER A 96 -6.64 7.41 -16.73
N LYS A 97 -5.71 7.80 -17.60
CA LYS A 97 -4.47 7.05 -17.80
C LYS A 97 -3.67 6.95 -16.48
N PRO A 98 -3.51 5.74 -15.94
CA PRO A 98 -2.81 5.54 -14.68
C PRO A 98 -1.31 5.48 -14.97
N ARG A 99 -0.49 6.00 -14.05
CA ARG A 99 0.96 6.16 -14.21
C ARG A 99 1.75 5.53 -13.07
N LYS A 100 1.27 5.66 -11.84
CA LYS A 100 1.81 4.94 -10.69
C LYS A 100 0.68 4.35 -9.87
N ALA A 101 0.93 3.26 -9.17
CA ALA A 101 -0.01 2.71 -8.20
C ALA A 101 0.78 2.11 -7.04
N GLY A 102 0.16 2.03 -5.87
CA GLY A 102 0.84 1.53 -4.69
C GLY A 102 -0.03 1.38 -3.47
N ILE A 103 0.56 0.72 -2.48
CA ILE A 103 0.03 0.54 -1.14
C ILE A 103 0.65 1.59 -0.22
N ASP A 104 -0.18 2.21 0.62
CA ASP A 104 0.16 3.35 1.47
C ASP A 104 0.97 4.46 0.76
N PRO A 105 0.39 5.10 -0.28
CA PRO A 105 1.06 6.15 -1.05
C PRO A 105 1.28 7.45 -0.24
N LEU A 106 0.70 7.54 0.96
CA LEU A 106 0.81 8.67 1.87
C LEU A 106 1.78 8.39 3.03
N HIS A 107 2.44 7.22 3.05
CA HIS A 107 3.36 6.79 4.10
C HIS A 107 2.80 6.99 5.50
N LYS A 108 1.52 6.64 5.69
CA LYS A 108 0.84 6.76 6.98
C LYS A 108 1.26 5.66 7.95
N LEU A 109 1.73 4.53 7.44
CA LEU A 109 2.22 3.41 8.23
C LEU A 109 3.73 3.56 8.45
N ILE A 110 4.20 3.10 9.62
CA ILE A 110 5.63 3.04 9.93
C ILE A 110 6.22 1.88 9.13
N ASP A 111 6.59 2.20 7.89
CA ASP A 111 7.20 1.26 6.96
C ASP A 111 8.73 1.37 7.00
N ARG A 112 9.43 0.24 6.94
CA ARG A 112 10.88 0.23 6.82
C ARG A 112 11.36 0.58 5.41
N HIS A 113 10.58 0.26 4.39
CA HIS A 113 10.94 0.44 2.98
C HIS A 113 9.86 1.24 2.25
N SER A 114 9.61 2.45 2.73
CA SER A 114 8.64 3.37 2.13
C SER A 114 8.87 3.64 0.64
N ASP A 115 10.10 3.53 0.15
CA ASP A 115 10.45 3.75 -1.26
C ASP A 115 9.80 2.73 -2.22
N ASP A 116 9.51 1.51 -1.75
CA ASP A 116 8.89 0.43 -2.56
C ASP A 116 7.35 0.42 -2.49
N ASN A 117 6.76 1.36 -1.75
CA ASN A 117 5.31 1.48 -1.59
C ASN A 117 4.60 1.74 -2.91
N THR A 118 5.25 2.47 -3.84
CA THR A 118 4.65 2.83 -5.13
C THR A 118 5.50 2.35 -6.31
N LYS A 119 4.85 1.82 -7.34
CA LYS A 119 5.52 1.36 -8.56
C LYS A 119 4.93 2.01 -9.80
N GLY A 120 5.78 2.23 -10.79
CA GLY A 120 5.36 2.64 -12.13
C GLY A 120 4.49 1.55 -12.76
N LEU A 121 3.39 1.95 -13.37
CA LEU A 121 2.48 1.04 -14.04
C LEU A 121 3.06 0.63 -15.40
N VAL A 122 3.14 -0.68 -15.63
CA VAL A 122 3.60 -1.25 -16.89
C VAL A 122 2.37 -1.61 -17.74
N LYS A 123 2.41 -1.27 -19.03
CA LYS A 123 1.34 -1.65 -19.96
C LYS A 123 1.39 -3.17 -20.16
N LYS A 124 0.27 -3.84 -19.86
CA LYS A 124 0.12 -5.27 -20.14
C LYS A 124 -0.37 -5.52 -21.56
#